data_AF-A0A8C0ZXH1-F1
#
_entry.id   AF-A0A8C0ZXH1-F1
#
_cell.length_a   1.000
_cell.length_b   1.000
_cell.length_c   1.000
_cell.angle_alpha   90.00
_cell.angle_beta   90.00
_cell.angle_gamma   90.00
#
_symmetry.space_group_name_H-M   'P 1'
#
loop_
_entity.id
_entity.type
_entity.pdbx_description
1 polymer ?
#
loop_
_entity_poly.entity_id
_entity_poly.type
_entity_poly.pdbx_seq_one_letter_code
_entity_poly.pdbx_strand_id
1 'polypeptide(L)'
;IFQSVPHKTSLPQGICAGSVLRIRGILPGSASRFHVNLLCSEDQGADAALHVNPRLDTSEVVFNSKEQGGWGREERGGHAVPARAALRGAPHRHRRRLQGAARDSGMEGTQVP
;
A
#
# COMPACT_ATOMS: atom_id res chain seq x y z
N ILE A 1 10.86 21.05 1.97
CA ILE A 1 11.74 20.27 1.07
C ILE A 1 10.84 19.34 0.27
N PHE A 2 10.89 19.42 -1.06
CA PHE A 2 10.19 18.49 -1.95
C PHE A 2 11.12 17.32 -2.26
N GLN A 3 10.61 16.09 -2.17
CA GLN A 3 11.37 14.89 -2.54
C GLN A 3 11.27 14.63 -4.04
N SER A 4 12.30 14.00 -4.61
CA SER A 4 12.26 13.53 -6.01
C SER A 4 11.17 12.46 -6.19
N VAL A 5 10.54 12.45 -7.37
CA VAL A 5 9.51 11.47 -7.74
C VAL A 5 10.04 10.67 -8.94
N PRO A 6 10.13 9.32 -8.87
CA PRO A 6 9.72 8.46 -7.76
C PRO A 6 10.60 8.62 -6.51
N HIS A 7 9.99 8.48 -5.32
CA HIS A 7 10.67 8.51 -4.04
C HIS A 7 10.77 7.11 -3.45
N LYS A 8 11.96 6.71 -2.99
CA LYS A 8 12.20 5.46 -2.27
C LYS A 8 12.97 5.78 -0.99
N THR A 9 12.56 5.17 0.12
CA THR A 9 13.23 5.32 1.41
C THR A 9 13.23 3.98 2.14
N SER A 10 14.39 3.61 2.69
CA SER A 10 14.56 2.37 3.43
C SER A 10 13.95 2.51 4.82
N LEU A 11 13.41 1.41 5.35
CA LEU A 11 12.90 1.32 6.72
C LEU A 11 13.72 0.25 7.45
N PRO A 12 14.91 0.57 7.97
CA PRO A 12 15.87 -0.43 8.46
C PRO A 12 15.34 -1.25 9.64
N GLN A 13 14.52 -0.64 10.48
CA GLN A 13 13.85 -1.30 11.61
C GLN A 13 12.50 -1.91 11.23
N GLY A 14 12.14 -1.87 9.95
CA GLY A 14 10.83 -2.25 9.45
C GLY A 14 9.70 -1.37 9.97
N ILE A 15 8.50 -1.92 9.94
CA ILE A 15 7.29 -1.32 10.50
C ILE A 15 6.61 -2.35 11.40
N CYS A 16 6.07 -1.89 12.54
CA CYS A 16 5.35 -2.73 13.48
C CYS A 16 3.86 -2.36 13.52
N ALA A 17 3.03 -3.25 14.07
CA ALA A 17 1.61 -2.96 14.31
C ALA A 17 1.45 -1.66 15.10
N GLY A 18 0.57 -0.77 14.63
CA GLY A 18 0.40 0.58 15.19
C GLY A 18 1.31 1.66 14.58
N SER A 19 2.28 1.29 13.73
CA SER A 19 3.06 2.26 12.94
C SER A 19 2.16 3.09 12.02
N VAL A 20 2.48 4.37 11.85
CA VAL A 20 1.74 5.29 10.97
C VAL A 20 2.68 5.88 9.93
N LEU A 21 2.47 5.50 8.66
CA LEU A 21 3.13 6.13 7.53
C LEU A 21 2.32 7.35 7.07
N ARG A 22 2.96 8.52 6.99
CA ARG A 22 2.31 9.76 6.55
C ARG A 22 2.98 10.27 5.28
N ILE A 23 2.22 10.31 4.19
CA ILE A 23 2.67 10.80 2.88
C ILE A 23 1.93 12.10 2.57
N ARG A 24 2.67 13.10 2.08
CA ARG A 24 2.13 14.39 1.65
C ARG A 24 2.75 14.73 0.30
N GLY A 25 1.93 15.23 -0.61
CA GLY A 25 2.36 15.61 -1.95
C GLY A 25 1.25 16.35 -2.68
N ILE A 26 1.60 16.85 -3.86
CA ILE A 26 0.68 17.50 -4.79
C ILE A 26 0.70 16.65 -6.06
N LEU A 27 -0.48 16.29 -6.56
CA LEU A 27 -0.62 15.59 -7.83
C LEU A 27 -0.73 16.61 -8.96
N PRO A 28 0.01 16.43 -10.08
CA PRO A 28 -0.22 17.22 -11.28
C PRO A 28 -1.68 17.15 -11.74
N GLY A 29 -2.19 18.23 -12.34
CA GLY A 29 -3.58 18.27 -12.83
C GLY A 29 -3.91 17.20 -13.88
N SER A 30 -2.89 16.70 -14.58
CA SER A 30 -2.97 15.63 -15.58
C SER A 30 -2.77 14.21 -15.01
N ALA A 31 -2.57 14.06 -13.69
CA ALA A 31 -2.31 12.75 -13.10
C ALA A 31 -3.53 11.82 -13.23
N SER A 32 -3.31 10.64 -13.80
CA SER A 32 -4.33 9.58 -13.87
C SER A 32 -4.27 8.65 -12.66
N ARG A 33 -3.08 8.38 -12.12
CA ARG A 33 -2.87 7.48 -10.97
C ARG A 33 -1.52 7.73 -10.32
N PHE A 34 -1.38 7.28 -9.07
CA PHE A 34 -0.09 7.14 -8.39
C PHE A 34 -0.12 5.90 -7.50
N HIS A 35 1.02 5.49 -6.97
CA HIS A 35 1.07 4.36 -6.04
C HIS A 35 2.02 4.58 -4.88
N VAL A 36 1.76 3.86 -3.80
CA VAL A 36 2.61 3.73 -2.63
C VAL A 36 2.80 2.25 -2.37
N ASN A 37 4.05 1.81 -2.33
CA ASN A 37 4.40 0.42 -2.05
C ASN A 37 5.13 0.31 -0.71
N LEU A 38 4.75 -0.68 0.09
CA LEU A 38 5.58 -1.21 1.18
C LEU A 38 6.28 -2.46 0.63
N LEU A 39 7.53 -2.29 0.24
CA LEU A 39 8.34 -3.35 -0.37
C LEU A 39 9.05 -4.16 0.70
N CYS A 40 9.22 -5.46 0.44
CA CYS A 40 9.90 -6.39 1.35
C CYS A 40 11.44 -6.34 1.22
N SER A 41 11.97 -5.80 0.11
CA SER A 41 13.40 -5.58 -0.09
C SER A 41 13.67 -4.39 -1.02
N GLU A 42 14.94 -4.05 -1.20
CA GLU A 42 15.35 -2.99 -2.12
C GLU A 42 15.53 -3.46 -3.56
N ASP A 43 15.44 -4.77 -3.80
CA ASP A 43 15.76 -5.39 -5.08
C ASP A 43 14.79 -4.98 -6.20
N GLN A 44 15.26 -5.10 -7.45
CA GLN A 44 14.37 -4.97 -8.59
C GLN A 44 13.36 -6.11 -8.58
N GLY A 45 12.07 -5.76 -8.68
CA GLY A 45 11.00 -6.74 -8.67
C GLY A 45 10.57 -7.23 -7.30
N ALA A 46 11.10 -6.64 -6.21
CA ALA A 46 10.74 -6.97 -4.84
C ALA A 46 9.23 -7.15 -4.62
N ASP A 47 8.89 -8.13 -3.78
CA ASP A 47 7.53 -8.35 -3.32
C ASP A 47 7.02 -7.13 -2.55
N ALA A 48 5.70 -6.94 -2.59
CA ALA A 48 5.01 -5.82 -1.98
C ALA A 48 4.01 -6.34 -0.97
N ALA A 49 4.31 -6.15 0.32
CA ALA A 49 3.38 -6.46 1.40
C ALA A 49 2.10 -5.59 1.31
N LEU A 50 2.22 -4.38 0.75
CA LEU A 50 1.09 -3.50 0.47
C LEU A 50 1.37 -2.65 -0.77
N HIS A 51 0.44 -2.66 -1.70
CA HIS A 51 0.34 -1.72 -2.81
C HIS A 51 -0.94 -0.92 -2.64
N VAL A 52 -0.82 0.41 -2.55
CA VAL A 52 -1.95 1.34 -2.57
C VAL A 52 -1.89 2.12 -3.86
N ASN A 53 -2.91 2.01 -4.70
CA ASN A 53 -2.97 2.65 -6.00
C ASN A 53 -4.27 3.44 -6.18
N PRO A 54 -4.27 4.72 -5.77
CA PRO A 54 -5.35 5.63 -6.14
C PRO A 54 -5.35 5.85 -7.66
N ARG A 55 -6.49 5.55 -8.27
CA ARG A 55 -6.78 5.70 -9.71
C ARG A 55 -7.79 6.84 -9.86
N LEU A 56 -7.33 8.00 -10.31
CA LEU A 56 -8.13 9.22 -10.46
C LEU A 56 -9.01 9.18 -11.72
N ASP A 57 -8.58 8.43 -12.73
CA ASP A 57 -9.29 8.15 -13.97
C ASP A 57 -10.55 7.32 -13.74
N THR A 58 -10.47 6.29 -12.88
CA THR A 58 -11.62 5.43 -12.52
C THR A 58 -12.26 5.78 -11.18
N SER A 59 -11.74 6.80 -10.48
CA SER A 59 -12.24 7.27 -9.18
C SER A 59 -12.30 6.19 -8.09
N GLU A 60 -11.31 5.30 -8.05
CA GLU A 60 -11.20 4.23 -7.06
C GLU A 60 -9.83 4.23 -6.38
N VAL A 61 -9.74 3.54 -5.24
CA VAL A 61 -8.46 3.20 -4.62
C VAL A 61 -8.33 1.69 -4.61
N VAL A 62 -7.33 1.19 -5.34
CA VAL A 62 -6.99 -0.22 -5.37
C VAL A 62 -5.94 -0.55 -4.32
N PHE A 63 -6.14 -1.67 -3.65
CA PHE A 63 -5.20 -2.29 -2.75
C PHE A 63 -4.83 -3.67 -3.30
N ASN A 64 -3.56 -4.05 -3.16
CA ASN A 64 -3.10 -5.39 -3.53
C ASN A 64 -1.84 -5.76 -2.73
N SER A 65 -1.45 -7.02 -2.77
CA SER A 65 -0.13 -7.51 -2.42
C SER A 65 0.54 -8.16 -3.63
N LYS A 66 1.88 -8.22 -3.60
CA LYS A 66 2.68 -8.95 -4.59
C LYS A 66 3.54 -9.95 -3.85
N GLU A 67 3.39 -11.22 -4.17
CA GLU A 67 4.09 -12.34 -3.52
C GLU A 67 4.66 -13.26 -4.59
N GLN A 68 5.92 -13.66 -4.42
CA GLN A 68 6.64 -14.52 -5.36
C GLN A 68 6.62 -13.96 -6.80
N GLY A 69 6.69 -12.62 -6.93
CA GLY A 69 6.65 -11.96 -8.22
C GLY A 69 5.25 -11.78 -8.84
N GLY A 70 4.20 -12.41 -8.28
CA GLY A 70 2.82 -12.33 -8.77
C GLY A 70 1.94 -11.36 -7.99
N TRP A 71 1.05 -10.65 -8.68
CA TRP A 71 0.04 -9.82 -8.02
C TRP A 71 -1.14 -10.66 -7.56
N GLY A 72 -1.62 -10.40 -6.35
CA GLY A 72 -2.82 -11.00 -5.80
C GLY A 72 -4.11 -10.44 -6.41
N ARG A 73 -5.25 -10.81 -5.79
CA ARG A 73 -6.56 -10.27 -6.15
C ARG A 73 -6.71 -8.84 -5.63
N GLU A 74 -7.10 -7.92 -6.51
CA GLU A 74 -7.34 -6.53 -6.13
C GLU A 74 -8.50 -6.38 -5.14
N GLU A 75 -8.26 -5.60 -4.08
CA GLU A 75 -9.29 -5.07 -3.21
C GLU A 75 -9.58 -3.60 -3.57
N ARG A 76 -10.84 -3.18 -3.45
CA ARG A 76 -11.25 -1.80 -3.74
C ARG A 76 -11.79 -1.16 -2.47
N GLY A 77 -11.25 0.00 -2.10
CA GLY A 77 -11.80 0.80 -1.01
C GLY A 77 -13.22 1.24 -1.38
N GLY A 78 -14.21 0.88 -0.57
CA GLY A 78 -15.62 1.21 -0.82
C GLY A 78 -15.87 2.72 -1.04
N HIS A 79 -16.96 3.02 -1.75
CA HIS A 79 -17.42 4.30 -2.33
C HIS A 79 -17.36 5.60 -1.48
N ALA A 80 -16.86 5.58 -0.24
CA ALA A 80 -17.03 6.68 0.72
C ALA A 80 -16.09 7.88 0.52
N VAL A 81 -15.15 7.85 -0.42
CA VAL A 81 -14.31 9.01 -0.70
C VAL A 81 -14.01 9.10 -2.20
N PRO A 82 -14.54 10.10 -2.93
CA PRO A 82 -14.08 10.36 -4.29
C PRO A 82 -12.59 10.66 -4.22
N ALA A 83 -11.74 9.83 -4.84
CA ALA A 83 -10.29 10.08 -4.87
C ALA A 83 -9.97 11.50 -5.38
N ARG A 84 -10.78 11.99 -6.33
CA ARG A 84 -10.74 13.37 -6.85
C ARG A 84 -11.06 14.46 -5.82
N ALA A 85 -11.87 14.18 -4.80
CA ALA A 85 -12.23 15.13 -3.74
C ALA A 85 -11.26 15.03 -2.54
N ALA A 86 -10.80 13.82 -2.17
CA ALA A 86 -9.84 13.65 -1.08
C ALA A 86 -8.43 14.16 -1.37
N LEU A 87 -8.04 14.23 -2.65
CA LEU A 87 -6.67 14.57 -3.07
C LEU A 87 -6.54 16.01 -3.56
N ARG A 88 -7.63 16.81 -3.57
CA ARG A 88 -7.59 18.24 -3.90
C ARG A 88 -7.78 19.08 -2.64
N GLY A 89 -6.75 19.86 -2.29
CA GLY A 89 -6.92 21.14 -1.61
C GLY A 89 -7.11 21.17 -0.09
N ALA A 90 -7.13 20.05 0.64
CA ALA A 90 -7.23 20.09 2.10
C ALA A 90 -6.34 19.06 2.83
N PRO A 91 -5.77 19.41 4.00
CA PRO A 91 -4.92 18.52 4.77
C PRO A 91 -5.77 17.42 5.41
N HIS A 92 -5.84 16.25 4.79
CA HIS A 92 -6.64 15.13 5.30
C HIS A 92 -5.79 13.99 5.86
N ARG A 93 -6.32 13.37 6.92
CA ARG A 93 -5.72 12.25 7.66
C ARG A 93 -6.32 10.94 7.16
N HIS A 94 -5.62 10.21 6.31
CA HIS A 94 -5.88 8.78 6.16
C HIS A 94 -5.07 8.02 7.22
N ARG A 95 -5.75 7.52 8.25
CA ARG A 95 -5.19 6.53 9.19
C ARG A 95 -5.72 5.15 8.79
N ARG A 96 -4.90 4.32 8.16
CA ARG A 96 -5.09 2.86 8.22
C ARG A 96 -4.14 2.31 9.27
N ARG A 97 -4.70 1.67 10.29
CA ARG A 97 -3.93 0.92 11.30
C ARG A 97 -3.56 -0.41 10.66
N LEU A 98 -2.26 -0.72 10.59
CA LEU A 98 -1.82 -2.09 10.32
C LEU A 98 -2.26 -2.93 11.52
N GLN A 99 -3.29 -3.74 11.33
CA GLN A 99 -3.66 -4.80 12.27
C GLN A 99 -2.89 -6.05 11.82
N GLY A 100 -2.15 -6.68 12.73
CA GLY A 100 -1.44 -7.91 12.41
C GLY A 100 -2.44 -9.00 12.03
N ALA A 101 -2.25 -9.62 10.87
CA ALA A 101 -2.91 -10.88 10.57
C ALA A 101 -2.35 -11.92 11.56
N ALA A 102 -3.21 -12.49 12.41
CA ALA A 102 -2.87 -13.66 13.18
C ALA A 102 -2.50 -14.78 12.21
N ARG A 103 -1.31 -15.36 12.36
CA ARG A 103 -0.97 -16.60 11.69
C ARG A 103 -1.82 -17.69 12.33
N ASP A 104 -2.79 -18.22 11.59
CA ASP A 104 -3.45 -19.47 11.96
C ASP A 104 -2.48 -20.60 11.60
N SER A 105 -1.60 -20.95 12.54
CA SER A 105 -0.79 -22.16 12.45
C SER A 105 -1.63 -23.33 12.97
N GLY A 106 -2.50 -23.86 12.11
CA GLY A 106 -3.23 -25.09 12.34
C GLY A 106 -2.94 -26.09 11.23
N MET A 107 -2.20 -27.15 11.57
CA MET A 107 -2.49 -28.56 11.27
C MET A 107 -1.23 -29.41 11.53
N GLU A 108 -1.25 -30.05 12.70
CA GLU A 108 -0.57 -31.32 12.96
C GLU A 108 -0.96 -32.36 11.90
N GLY A 109 0.00 -33.23 11.57
CA GLY A 109 -0.22 -34.36 10.67
C GLY A 109 1.05 -35.15 10.45
N THR A 110 1.53 -35.82 11.50
CA THR A 110 2.49 -36.93 11.36
C THR A 110 1.82 -38.10 10.64
N GLN A 111 2.46 -38.66 9.61
CA GLN A 111 2.38 -40.09 9.31
C GLN A 111 3.60 -40.48 8.45
N VAL A 112 4.49 -41.26 9.04
CA VAL A 112 5.50 -42.13 8.40
C VAL A 112 4.76 -43.43 8.01
N PRO A 113 5.10 -44.18 6.93
CA PRO A 113 6.44 -44.52 6.45
C PRO A 113 6.89 -43.82 5.17
#